data_AF-A0AB37XMA8-F1
#
_entry.id   AF-A0AB37XMA8-F1
#
_cell.length_a   1.000
_cell.length_b   1.000
_cell.length_c   1.000
_cell.angle_alpha   90.00
_cell.angle_beta   90.00
_cell.angle_gamma   90.00
#
_symmetry.space_group_name_H-M   'P 1'
#
loop_
_entity.id
_entity.type
_entity.pdbx_description
1 polymer ?
#
loop_
_entity_poly.entity_id
_entity_poly.type
_entity_poly.pdbx_seq_one_letter_code
_entity_poly.pdbx_strand_id
1 'polypeptide(L)'
;IMLYLSSDWFAELGFTFFNYHYTAKLIKSSYNLKCLLLKLTYRYLDNQPLNDADIRKLQDIIKIIAKEASMDKKIAQNQYRYAYYGDLRDELEYIYQNVNQRLTLKSVADKLFVSKSNLSSQFHLLMGMGFKKYIDTLKIGKSIEILLTTD
;
A
#
# COMPACT_ATOMS: atom_id res chain seq x y z
N ILE A 1 -10.69 12.76 8.54
CA ILE A 1 -11.39 12.05 7.44
C ILE A 1 -10.49 10.97 6.90
N MET A 2 -11.01 9.77 6.69
CA MET A 2 -10.32 8.71 5.99
C MET A 2 -11.06 8.48 4.67
N LEU A 3 -10.36 8.67 3.55
CA LEU A 3 -10.92 8.49 2.21
C LEU A 3 -10.67 7.04 1.78
N TYR A 4 -11.75 6.31 1.51
CA TYR A 4 -11.68 4.97 0.93
C TYR A 4 -11.86 5.07 -0.58
N LEU A 5 -10.92 4.50 -1.34
CA LEU A 5 -10.98 4.42 -2.80
C LEU A 5 -11.10 2.95 -3.20
N SER A 6 -12.16 2.60 -3.93
CA SER A 6 -12.33 1.25 -4.48
C SER A 6 -11.40 1.05 -5.69
N SER A 7 -10.96 -0.18 -5.93
CA SER A 7 -10.27 -0.56 -7.17
C SER A 7 -11.11 -0.30 -8.42
N ASP A 8 -12.43 -0.37 -8.32
CA ASP A 8 -13.33 -0.17 -9.46
C ASP A 8 -13.23 1.27 -10.00
N TRP A 9 -13.01 2.23 -9.11
CA TRP A 9 -12.82 3.63 -9.51
C TRP A 9 -11.52 3.86 -10.30
N PHE A 10 -10.51 2.99 -10.11
CA PHE A 10 -9.32 2.99 -10.95
C PHE A 10 -9.64 2.38 -12.32
N ALA A 11 -10.39 1.28 -12.35
CA ALA A 11 -10.80 0.60 -13.58
C ALA A 11 -11.69 1.49 -14.47
N GLU A 12 -12.63 2.24 -13.89
CA GLU A 12 -13.46 3.24 -14.58
C GLU A 12 -12.64 4.31 -15.30
N LEU A 13 -11.44 4.61 -14.81
CA LEU A 13 -10.50 5.56 -15.40
C LEU A 13 -9.44 4.88 -16.29
N GLY A 14 -9.59 3.59 -16.59
CA GLY A 14 -8.70 2.82 -17.45
C GLY A 14 -7.42 2.34 -16.79
N PHE A 15 -7.33 2.36 -15.46
CA PHE A 15 -6.17 1.87 -14.73
C PHE A 15 -6.38 0.43 -14.24
N THR A 16 -5.46 -0.45 -14.59
CA THR A 16 -5.43 -1.84 -14.10
C THR A 16 -4.84 -1.90 -12.69
N PHE A 17 -5.61 -1.48 -11.67
CA PHE A 17 -5.16 -1.29 -10.28
C PHE A 17 -4.29 -2.45 -9.75
N PHE A 18 -4.71 -3.69 -9.97
CA PHE A 18 -4.02 -4.86 -9.46
C PHE A 18 -2.71 -5.21 -10.19
N ASN A 19 -2.35 -4.53 -11.28
CA ASN A 19 -1.08 -4.72 -11.96
C ASN A 19 0.08 -3.93 -11.33
N TYR A 20 -0.22 -3.06 -10.35
CA TYR A 20 0.75 -2.15 -9.77
C TYR A 20 0.87 -2.30 -8.25
N HIS A 21 2.05 -1.97 -7.73
CA HIS A 21 2.25 -1.64 -6.32
C HIS A 21 2.19 -0.13 -6.13
N TYR A 22 1.55 0.33 -5.06
CA TYR A 22 1.37 1.75 -4.77
C TYR A 22 2.21 2.19 -3.57
N THR A 23 2.95 3.29 -3.71
CA THR A 23 3.70 3.90 -2.60
C THR A 23 3.57 5.41 -2.57
N ALA A 24 3.26 5.96 -1.39
CA ALA A 24 3.14 7.41 -1.21
C ALA A 24 4.45 8.16 -1.42
N LYS A 25 5.61 7.49 -1.30
CA LYS A 25 6.93 8.14 -1.44
C LYS A 25 7.23 8.61 -2.86
N LEU A 26 6.55 8.04 -3.86
CA LEU A 26 6.73 8.44 -5.26
C LEU A 26 5.81 9.59 -5.68
N ILE A 27 4.85 9.96 -4.85
CA ILE A 27 3.91 11.04 -5.15
C ILE A 27 4.67 12.37 -5.17
N LYS A 28 4.80 12.96 -6.36
CA LYS A 28 5.45 14.26 -6.59
C LYS A 28 4.44 15.39 -6.35
N SER A 29 3.19 15.17 -6.70
CA SER A 29 2.09 16.12 -6.59
C SER A 29 1.46 16.17 -5.18
N SER A 30 2.26 15.99 -4.12
CA SER A 30 1.77 15.87 -2.74
C SER A 30 0.98 17.10 -2.27
N TYR A 31 1.38 18.31 -2.68
CA TYR A 31 0.65 19.55 -2.39
C TYR A 31 -0.73 19.55 -3.06
N ASN A 32 -0.81 19.24 -4.35
CA ASN A 32 -2.08 19.19 -5.08
C ASN A 32 -3.02 18.13 -4.47
N LEU A 33 -2.49 16.96 -4.15
CA LEU A 33 -3.25 15.89 -3.48
C LEU A 33 -3.85 16.38 -2.14
N LYS A 34 -3.06 17.10 -1.32
CA LYS A 34 -3.54 17.70 -0.07
C LYS A 34 -4.64 18.74 -0.32
N CYS A 35 -4.49 19.60 -1.32
CA CYS A 35 -5.49 20.61 -1.67
C CYS A 35 -6.82 19.98 -2.12
N LEU A 36 -6.78 18.90 -2.91
CA LEU A 36 -7.97 18.16 -3.32
C LEU A 36 -8.66 17.52 -2.10
N LEU A 37 -7.90 16.86 -1.23
CA LEU A 37 -8.40 16.25 0.00
C LEU A 37 -9.00 17.28 0.97
N LEU A 38 -8.40 18.45 1.11
CA LEU A 38 -8.91 19.54 1.96
C LEU A 38 -10.27 20.06 1.46
N LYS A 39 -10.43 20.21 0.13
CA LYS A 39 -11.70 20.64 -0.46
C LYS A 39 -12.82 19.64 -0.21
N LEU A 40 -12.54 18.35 -0.37
CA LEU A 40 -13.50 17.28 -0.05
C LEU A 40 -13.81 17.25 1.44
N THR A 41 -12.80 17.46 2.28
CA THR A 41 -12.95 17.50 3.73
C THR A 41 -13.86 18.63 4.19
N TYR A 42 -13.70 19.83 3.63
CA TYR A 42 -14.54 20.97 3.96
C TYR A 42 -16.02 20.70 3.69
N ARG A 43 -16.35 20.13 2.53
CA ARG A 43 -17.73 19.74 2.21
C ARG A 43 -18.30 18.69 3.15
N TYR A 44 -17.51 17.68 3.49
CA TYR A 44 -17.91 16.66 4.44
C TYR A 44 -18.22 17.26 5.82
N LEU A 45 -17.38 18.19 6.29
CA LEU A 45 -17.59 18.87 7.57
C LEU A 45 -18.85 19.73 7.58
N ASP A 46 -19.20 20.33 6.43
CA ASP A 46 -20.43 21.10 6.25
C ASP A 46 -21.67 20.23 5.98
N ASN A 47 -21.56 18.89 6.06
CA ASN A 47 -22.62 17.93 5.74
C ASN A 47 -23.22 18.13 4.33
N GLN A 48 -22.43 18.62 3.38
CA GLN A 48 -22.87 18.80 2.01
C GLN A 48 -22.68 17.51 1.21
N PRO A 49 -23.69 17.09 0.40
CA PRO A 49 -23.51 15.96 -0.48
C PRO A 49 -22.44 16.25 -1.54
N LEU A 50 -21.80 15.19 -2.03
CA LEU A 50 -20.86 15.30 -3.15
C LEU A 50 -21.60 15.79 -4.40
N ASN A 51 -21.02 16.76 -5.10
CA ASN A 51 -21.49 17.18 -6.42
C ASN A 51 -20.50 16.77 -7.51
N ASP A 52 -20.85 17.02 -8.77
CA ASP A 52 -20.02 16.68 -9.93
C ASP A 52 -18.61 17.26 -9.87
N ALA A 53 -18.46 18.46 -9.29
CA ALA A 53 -17.14 19.06 -9.14
C ALA A 53 -16.30 18.30 -8.10
N ASP A 54 -16.90 17.67 -7.11
CA ASP A 54 -16.21 16.84 -6.12
C ASP A 54 -15.90 15.45 -6.68
N ILE A 55 -16.80 14.88 -7.50
CA ILE A 55 -16.52 13.68 -8.27
C ILE A 55 -15.29 13.88 -9.17
N ARG A 56 -15.18 15.02 -9.86
CA ARG A 56 -13.97 15.36 -10.63
C ARG A 56 -12.71 15.41 -9.77
N LYS A 57 -12.78 15.95 -8.54
CA LYS A 57 -11.64 15.96 -7.61
C LYS A 57 -11.25 14.54 -7.20
N LEU A 58 -12.21 13.65 -6.95
CA LEU A 58 -11.93 12.23 -6.67
C LEU A 58 -11.23 11.57 -7.84
N GLN A 59 -11.67 11.82 -9.08
CA GLN A 59 -11.01 11.32 -10.28
C GLN A 59 -9.58 11.86 -10.42
N ASP A 60 -9.34 13.12 -10.07
CA ASP A 60 -7.99 13.70 -10.08
C ASP A 60 -7.08 13.09 -9.01
N ILE A 61 -7.62 12.81 -7.81
CA ILE A 61 -6.92 12.07 -6.76
C ILE A 61 -6.52 10.68 -7.27
N ILE A 62 -7.46 9.95 -7.88
CA ILE A 62 -7.20 8.61 -8.43
C ILE A 62 -6.12 8.69 -9.51
N LYS A 63 -6.18 9.66 -10.42
CA LYS A 63 -5.17 9.85 -11.47
C LYS A 63 -3.78 10.15 -10.89
N ILE A 64 -3.68 10.97 -9.85
CA ILE A 64 -2.40 11.24 -9.17
C ILE A 64 -1.85 9.93 -8.58
N ILE A 65 -2.67 9.19 -7.83
CA ILE A 65 -2.25 7.92 -7.23
C ILE A 65 -1.87 6.91 -8.32
N ALA A 66 -2.68 6.78 -9.37
CA ALA A 66 -2.49 5.85 -10.47
C ALA A 66 -1.22 6.15 -11.29
N LYS A 67 -0.86 7.42 -11.48
CA LYS A 67 0.28 7.81 -12.32
C LYS A 67 1.58 8.00 -11.56
N GLU A 68 1.50 8.46 -10.31
CA GLU A 68 2.70 8.85 -9.54
C GLU A 68 3.03 7.86 -8.44
N ALA A 69 2.02 7.24 -7.81
CA ALA A 69 2.27 6.30 -6.74
C ALA A 69 2.49 4.87 -7.25
N SER A 70 2.14 4.57 -8.51
CA SER A 70 2.20 3.23 -9.08
C SER A 70 3.61 2.83 -9.52
N MET A 71 3.93 1.57 -9.28
CA MET A 71 5.11 0.88 -9.78
C MET A 71 4.67 -0.45 -10.37
N ASP A 72 5.14 -0.77 -11.58
CA ASP A 72 4.86 -2.08 -12.19
C ASP A 72 5.31 -3.20 -11.26
N LYS A 73 4.44 -4.18 -11.02
CA LYS A 73 4.74 -5.32 -10.12
C LYS A 73 6.02 -6.05 -10.52
N LYS A 74 6.31 -6.20 -11.81
CA LYS A 74 7.52 -6.88 -12.32
C LYS A 74 8.79 -6.09 -11.98
N ILE A 75 8.72 -4.76 -12.04
CA ILE A 75 9.83 -3.87 -11.68
C ILE A 75 10.01 -3.81 -10.15
N ALA A 76 8.90 -3.71 -9.41
CA ALA A 76 8.89 -3.69 -7.96
C ALA A 76 9.45 -4.98 -7.34
N GLN A 77 9.13 -6.14 -7.92
CA GLN A 77 9.65 -7.42 -7.44
C GLN A 77 11.18 -7.52 -7.56
N ASN A 78 11.80 -6.91 -8.57
CA ASN A 78 13.24 -7.02 -8.80
C ASN A 78 14.06 -5.88 -8.16
N GLN A 79 13.59 -4.62 -8.22
CA GLN A 79 14.35 -3.48 -7.70
C GLN A 79 14.09 -3.18 -6.22
N TYR A 80 12.89 -3.43 -5.70
CA TYR A 80 12.50 -3.01 -4.35
C TYR A 80 12.53 -4.12 -3.30
N ARG A 81 12.43 -5.40 -3.69
CA ARG A 81 12.58 -6.50 -2.71
C ARG A 81 13.95 -6.53 -2.04
N TYR A 82 14.99 -6.06 -2.71
CA TYR A 82 16.37 -6.25 -2.25
C TYR A 82 17.13 -4.96 -1.89
N ALA A 83 16.86 -3.83 -2.55
CA ALA A 83 17.58 -2.58 -2.28
C ALA A 83 16.82 -1.62 -1.34
N TYR A 84 15.48 -1.70 -1.30
CA TYR A 84 14.66 -0.67 -0.67
C TYR A 84 14.53 -0.80 0.85
N TYR A 85 14.68 -2.01 1.37
CA TYR A 85 14.46 -2.30 2.78
C TYR A 85 15.73 -2.41 3.60
N GLY A 86 16.92 -2.32 2.98
CA GLY A 86 18.22 -2.36 3.66
C GLY A 86 18.26 -3.46 4.72
N ASP A 87 18.28 -3.03 5.97
CA ASP A 87 18.34 -3.87 7.18
C ASP A 87 17.14 -4.82 7.38
N LEU A 88 16.00 -4.59 6.72
CA LEU A 88 14.78 -5.42 6.83
C LEU A 88 14.67 -6.46 5.70
N ARG A 89 15.62 -6.46 4.75
CA ARG A 89 15.55 -7.28 3.54
C ARG A 89 15.37 -8.75 3.87
N ASP A 90 16.19 -9.29 4.77
CA ASP A 90 16.22 -10.72 5.08
C ASP A 90 14.94 -11.14 5.83
N GLU A 91 14.43 -10.28 6.70
CA GLU A 91 13.15 -10.47 7.37
C GLU A 91 11.99 -10.49 6.40
N LEU A 92 11.94 -9.56 5.44
CA LEU A 92 10.86 -9.50 4.45
C LEU A 92 10.91 -10.69 3.49
N GLU A 93 12.11 -11.12 3.07
CA GLU A 93 12.28 -12.28 2.21
C GLU A 93 11.82 -13.56 2.92
N TYR A 94 12.30 -13.77 4.15
CA TYR A 94 11.87 -14.91 4.96
C TYR A 94 10.35 -14.93 5.17
N ILE A 95 9.76 -13.78 5.51
CA ILE A 95 8.32 -13.64 5.67
C ILE A 95 7.59 -13.99 4.37
N TYR A 96 8.02 -13.47 3.23
CA TYR A 96 7.34 -13.72 1.96
C TYR A 96 7.35 -15.21 1.57
N GLN A 97 8.49 -15.87 1.73
CA GLN A 97 8.67 -17.29 1.45
C GLN A 97 7.81 -18.17 2.37
N ASN A 98 7.58 -17.72 3.62
CA ASN A 98 6.87 -18.48 4.64
C ASN A 98 5.46 -17.92 4.97
N VAL A 99 4.93 -16.99 4.18
CA VAL A 99 3.68 -16.27 4.50
C VAL A 99 2.46 -17.17 4.59
N ASN A 100 2.48 -18.33 3.92
CA ASN A 100 1.41 -19.32 3.99
C ASN A 100 1.38 -20.07 5.34
N GLN A 101 2.44 -19.93 6.16
CA GLN A 101 2.54 -20.52 7.49
C GLN A 101 2.07 -19.53 8.57
N ARG A 102 1.96 -20.02 9.81
CA ARG A 102 1.69 -19.17 10.97
C ARG A 102 2.97 -18.43 11.40
N LEU A 103 3.15 -17.22 10.88
CA LEU A 103 4.23 -16.33 11.29
C LEU A 103 3.83 -15.47 12.48
N THR A 104 4.72 -15.39 13.47
CA THR A 104 4.61 -14.45 14.58
C THR A 104 5.86 -13.59 14.64
N LEU A 105 5.75 -12.40 15.23
CA LEU A 105 6.91 -11.53 15.44
C LEU A 105 8.04 -12.26 16.21
N LYS A 106 7.67 -13.12 17.17
CA LYS A 106 8.63 -13.93 17.94
C LYS A 106 9.33 -14.95 17.04
N SER A 107 8.57 -15.73 16.27
CA SER A 107 9.15 -16.80 15.46
C SER A 107 10.09 -16.28 14.37
N VAL A 108 9.80 -15.11 13.79
CA VAL A 108 10.69 -14.47 12.81
C VAL A 108 11.94 -13.92 13.49
N ALA A 109 11.79 -13.22 14.62
CA ALA A 109 12.91 -12.70 15.40
C ALA A 109 13.89 -13.81 15.83
N ASP A 110 13.36 -14.91 16.37
CA ASP A 110 14.13 -16.07 16.79
C ASP A 110 14.85 -16.73 15.59
N LYS A 111 14.18 -16.84 14.44
CA LYS A 111 14.74 -17.48 13.24
C LYS A 111 15.88 -16.69 12.60
N LEU A 112 15.82 -15.37 12.68
CA LEU A 112 16.78 -14.46 12.03
C LEU A 112 17.77 -13.83 13.00
N PHE A 113 17.77 -14.28 14.26
CA PHE A 113 18.68 -13.81 15.31
C PHE A 113 18.62 -12.29 15.53
N VAL A 114 17.43 -11.70 15.36
CA VAL A 114 17.17 -10.27 15.62
C VAL A 114 16.32 -10.09 16.87
N SER A 115 16.45 -8.95 17.54
CA SER A 115 15.61 -8.69 18.71
C SER A 115 14.16 -8.39 18.29
N LYS A 116 13.21 -8.93 19.05
CA LYS A 116 11.78 -8.76 18.81
C LYS A 116 11.35 -7.29 18.86
N SER A 117 11.98 -6.49 19.72
CA SER A 117 11.74 -5.05 19.83
C SER A 117 12.28 -4.29 18.62
N ASN A 118 13.50 -4.60 18.16
CA ASN A 118 14.08 -4.02 16.94
C ASN A 118 13.18 -4.31 15.74
N LEU A 119 12.81 -5.58 15.54
CA LEU A 119 11.95 -5.99 14.44
C LEU A 119 10.60 -5.25 14.46
N SER A 120 9.96 -5.15 15.63
CA SER A 120 8.71 -4.39 15.77
C SER A 120 8.88 -2.91 15.38
N SER A 121 9.93 -2.27 15.89
CA SER A 121 10.22 -0.86 15.62
C SER A 121 10.46 -0.60 14.15
N GLN A 122 11.22 -1.47 13.47
CA GLN A 122 11.49 -1.30 12.05
C GLN A 122 10.23 -1.46 11.18
N PHE A 123 9.31 -2.37 11.53
CA PHE A 123 8.02 -2.46 10.83
C PHE A 123 7.23 -1.14 10.92
N HIS A 124 7.17 -0.53 12.11
CA HIS A 124 6.54 0.78 12.26
C HIS A 124 7.28 1.88 11.50
N LEU A 125 8.61 1.92 11.58
CA LEU A 125 9.44 2.97 10.99
C LEU A 125 9.46 2.91 9.45
N LEU A 126 9.72 1.72 8.89
CA LEU A 126 9.96 1.54 7.46
C LEU A 126 8.68 1.23 6.68
N MET A 127 7.73 0.53 7.30
CA MET A 127 6.47 0.11 6.66
C MET A 127 5.27 0.96 7.07
N GLY A 128 5.40 1.79 8.11
CA GLY A 128 4.29 2.58 8.64
C GLY A 128 3.19 1.72 9.28
N MET A 129 3.47 0.45 9.61
CA MET A 129 2.49 -0.48 10.16
C MET A 129 3.13 -1.55 11.03
N GLY A 130 2.35 -2.11 11.96
CA GLY A 130 2.81 -3.21 12.80
C GLY A 130 2.93 -4.53 12.04
N PHE A 131 3.78 -5.43 12.54
CA PHE A 131 4.09 -6.74 11.93
C PHE A 131 2.85 -7.56 11.53
N LYS A 132 1.88 -7.73 12.44
CA LYS A 132 0.68 -8.53 12.14
C LYS A 132 -0.10 -7.95 10.96
N LYS A 133 -0.30 -6.63 10.95
CA LYS A 133 -0.99 -5.91 9.87
C LYS A 133 -0.26 -6.08 8.54
N TYR A 134 1.06 -6.10 8.56
CA TYR A 134 1.86 -6.41 7.37
C TYR A 134 1.62 -7.83 6.84
N ILE A 135 1.68 -8.85 7.70
CA ILE A 135 1.40 -10.23 7.31
C ILE A 135 -0.01 -10.38 6.73
N ASP A 136 -1.01 -9.80 7.40
CA ASP A 136 -2.41 -9.86 6.94
C ASP A 136 -2.56 -9.17 5.57
N THR A 137 -1.92 -8.01 5.38
CA THR A 137 -1.88 -7.29 4.09
C THR A 137 -1.24 -8.15 2.99
N LEU A 138 -0.13 -8.82 3.29
CA LEU A 138 0.57 -9.67 2.34
C LEU A 138 -0.26 -10.91 1.93
N LYS A 139 -0.96 -11.52 2.89
CA LYS A 139 -1.88 -12.64 2.63
C LYS A 139 -3.06 -12.24 1.75
N ILE A 140 -3.66 -11.08 2.02
CA ILE A 140 -4.72 -10.52 1.18
C ILE A 140 -4.19 -10.28 -0.24
N GLY A 141 -3.01 -9.66 -0.37
CA GLY A 141 -2.37 -9.42 -1.67
C GLY A 141 -2.14 -10.70 -2.47
N LYS A 142 -1.61 -11.76 -1.85
CA LYS A 142 -1.44 -13.07 -2.49
C LYS A 142 -2.77 -13.74 -2.85
N SER A 143 -3.79 -13.61 -2.00
CA SER A 143 -5.11 -14.20 -2.28
C SER A 143 -5.76 -13.52 -3.50
N ILE A 144 -5.61 -12.20 -3.61
CA ILE A 144 -6.06 -11.44 -4.78
C ILE A 144 -5.27 -11.87 -6.03
N GLU A 145 -3.95 -12.02 -5.92
CA GLU A 145 -3.13 -12.51 -7.03
C GLU A 145 -3.60 -13.88 -7.53
N ILE A 146 -3.84 -14.83 -6.64
CA ILE A 146 -4.41 -16.16 -6.99
C ILE A 146 -5.76 -15.98 -7.70
N LEU A 147 -6.69 -15.20 -7.15
CA LEU A 147 -8.00 -14.96 -7.77
C LEU A 147 -7.91 -14.35 -9.18
N LEU A 148 -6.87 -13.57 -9.45
CA LEU A 148 -6.67 -12.91 -10.75
C LEU A 148 -5.87 -13.75 -11.76
N THR A 149 -5.19 -14.82 -11.31
CA THR A 149 -4.22 -15.57 -12.14
C THR A 149 -4.56 -17.03 -12.31
N THR A 150 -5.56 -17.53 -11.58
CA THR A 150 -6.04 -18.90 -11.70
C THR A 150 -7.42 -18.87 -12.32
N ASP A 151 -7.59 -19.58 -13.45
CA ASP A 151 -8.88 -19.82 -14.11
C ASP A 151 -9.73 -20.84 -13.33
#